data_AF-A0A9P6PWQ5-F1
#
_entry.id   AF-A0A9P6PWQ5-F1
#
_cell.length_a   1.000
_cell.length_b   1.000
_cell.length_c   1.000
_cell.angle_alpha   90.00
_cell.angle_beta   90.00
_cell.angle_gamma   90.00
#
_symmetry.space_group_name_H-M   'P 1'
#
loop_
_entity.id
_entity.type
_entity.pdbx_description
1 polymer ?
#
loop_
_entity_poly.entity_id
_entity_poly.type
_entity_poly.pdbx_seq_one_letter_code
_entity_poly.pdbx_strand_id
1 'polypeptide(L)'
;MLFYSFFKTLVGQQVTVELKNDLAITGLLVSVDQFLNIKLDNIKVVEESRYPHMMAVKNCFIRGSVVRYVQLPAASVDTALLQDAARRERQQQPAGRK
;
A
#
# COMPACT_ATOMS: atom_id res chain seq x y z
N MET A 1 9.96 -0.52 -11.77
CA MET A 1 9.71 -1.21 -10.47
C MET A 1 9.61 -0.25 -9.28
N LEU A 2 9.61 1.06 -9.50
CA LEU A 2 9.58 2.11 -8.46
C LEU A 2 8.69 1.81 -7.25
N PHE A 3 7.39 1.56 -7.46
CA PHE A 3 6.43 1.43 -6.36
C PHE A 3 6.59 0.15 -5.54
N TYR A 4 7.03 -0.94 -6.15
CA TYR A 4 7.37 -2.16 -5.41
C TYR A 4 8.52 -1.89 -4.43
N SER A 5 9.61 -1.29 -4.93
CA SER A 5 10.75 -0.91 -4.09
C SER A 5 10.38 0.11 -3.02
N PHE A 6 9.52 1.08 -3.34
CA PHE A 6 9.02 2.06 -2.38
C PHE A 6 8.22 1.42 -1.25
N PHE A 7 7.23 0.57 -1.55
CA PHE A 7 6.47 -0.10 -0.48
C PHE A 7 7.33 -1.07 0.35
N LYS A 8 8.40 -1.64 -0.22
CA LYS A 8 9.38 -2.42 0.55
C LYS A 8 10.07 -1.60 1.64
N THR A 9 10.32 -0.29 1.44
CA THR A 9 10.92 0.57 2.49
C THR A 9 9.94 0.87 3.63
N LEU A 10 8.65 0.62 3.42
CA LEU A 10 7.58 0.87 4.39
C LEU A 10 7.17 -0.39 5.18
N VAL A 11 7.82 -1.54 4.93
CA VAL A 11 7.59 -2.76 5.73
C VAL A 11 7.91 -2.47 7.19
N GLY A 12 6.99 -2.84 8.09
CA GLY A 12 7.03 -2.53 9.52
C GLY A 12 6.40 -1.18 9.88
N GLN A 13 5.87 -0.42 8.93
CA GLN A 13 5.14 0.82 9.20
C GLN A 13 3.63 0.58 9.27
N GLN A 14 2.96 1.38 10.09
CA GLN A 14 1.50 1.45 10.14
C GLN A 14 0.98 2.18 8.90
N VAL A 15 0.08 1.54 8.15
CA VAL A 15 -0.55 2.13 6.95
C VAL A 15 -2.06 1.94 6.98
N THR A 16 -2.79 2.76 6.24
CA THR A 16 -4.23 2.57 5.99
C THR A 16 -4.46 2.33 4.50
N VAL A 17 -5.05 1.19 4.16
CA VAL A 17 -5.37 0.80 2.79
C VAL A 17 -6.86 1.01 2.56
N GLU A 18 -7.20 1.90 1.65
CA GLU A 18 -8.57 2.13 1.17
C GLU A 18 -8.79 1.33 -0.11
N LEU A 19 -9.84 0.51 -0.11
CA LEU A 19 -10.23 -0.32 -1.24
C LEU A 19 -11.23 0.42 -2.16
N LYS A 20 -11.37 -0.06 -3.39
CA LYS A 20 -12.30 0.51 -4.38
C LYS A 20 -13.78 0.44 -3.98
N ASN A 21 -14.14 -0.37 -2.98
CA ASN A 21 -15.48 -0.47 -2.40
C ASN A 21 -15.62 0.35 -1.10
N ASP A 22 -14.74 1.33 -0.89
CA ASP A 22 -14.73 2.26 0.23
C ASP A 22 -14.43 1.64 1.61
N LEU A 23 -14.02 0.36 1.65
CA LEU A 23 -13.51 -0.26 2.87
C LEU A 23 -12.10 0.26 3.15
N ALA A 24 -11.88 0.83 4.34
CA ALA A 24 -10.58 1.26 4.82
C ALA A 24 -10.07 0.36 5.95
N ILE A 25 -8.86 -0.17 5.79
CA ILE A 25 -8.22 -1.10 6.71
C ILE A 25 -6.88 -0.52 7.14
N THR A 26 -6.71 -0.30 8.44
CA THR A 26 -5.45 0.14 9.04
C THR A 26 -4.72 -1.08 9.58
N GLY A 27 -3.44 -1.27 9.22
CA GLY A 27 -2.64 -2.41 9.68
C GLY A 27 -1.14 -2.19 9.51
N LEU A 28 -0.34 -3.07 10.13
CA LEU A 28 1.11 -3.10 9.99
C LEU A 28 1.47 -3.71 8.63
N LEU A 29 2.21 -2.99 7.80
CA LEU A 29 2.65 -3.53 6.50
C LEU A 29 3.71 -4.62 6.70
N VAL A 30 3.36 -5.88 6.41
CA VAL A 30 4.27 -7.03 6.56
C VAL A 30 5.04 -7.32 5.28
N SER A 31 4.35 -7.27 4.13
CA SER A 31 4.96 -7.58 2.85
C SER A 31 4.19 -6.97 1.69
N VAL A 32 4.93 -6.72 0.61
CA VAL A 32 4.40 -6.33 -0.70
C VAL A 32 5.08 -7.18 -1.78
N ASP A 33 4.37 -7.48 -2.87
CA ASP A 33 4.91 -8.15 -4.05
C ASP A 33 4.92 -7.26 -5.30
N GLN A 34 5.38 -7.81 -6.43
CA GLN A 34 5.49 -7.09 -7.71
C GLN A 34 4.15 -6.61 -8.29
N PHE A 35 3.03 -7.20 -7.89
CA PHE A 35 1.68 -6.80 -8.28
C PHE A 35 1.06 -5.81 -7.29
N LEU A 36 1.87 -5.38 -6.30
CA LEU A 36 1.45 -4.52 -5.20
C LEU A 36 0.34 -5.16 -4.37
N ASN A 37 0.31 -6.49 -4.28
CA ASN A 37 -0.50 -7.16 -3.27
C ASN A 37 0.11 -6.86 -1.89
N ILE A 38 -0.74 -6.61 -0.90
CA ILE A 38 -0.34 -6.12 0.42
C ILE A 38 -0.75 -7.13 1.48
N LYS A 39 0.18 -7.51 2.35
CA LYS A 39 -0.11 -8.25 3.59
C LYS A 39 -0.07 -7.29 4.77
N LEU A 40 -1.16 -7.23 5.52
CA LEU A 40 -1.27 -6.48 6.77
C LEU A 40 -1.43 -7.43 7.97
N ASP A 41 -0.87 -7.02 9.09
CA ASP A 41 -1.00 -7.66 10.41
C ASP A 41 -1.59 -6.66 11.43
N ASN A 42 -2.16 -7.18 12.51
CA ASN A 42 -2.85 -6.42 13.56
C ASN A 42 -3.83 -5.38 12.99
N ILE A 43 -4.68 -5.83 12.07
CA ILE A 43 -5.58 -4.93 11.34
C ILE A 43 -6.72 -4.40 12.22
N LYS A 44 -7.21 -3.20 11.87
CA LYS A 44 -8.46 -2.62 12.34
C LYS A 44 -9.20 -2.01 11.15
N VAL A 45 -10.52 -2.15 11.14
CA VAL A 45 -11.37 -1.51 10.13
C VAL A 45 -11.76 -0.13 10.63
N VAL A 46 -11.70 0.89 9.78
CA VAL A 46 -12.01 2.26 10.20
C VAL A 46 -13.50 2.41 10.58
N GLU A 47 -14.40 1.74 9.87
CA GLU A 47 -15.84 1.73 10.13
C GLU A 47 -16.33 0.33 10.55
N GLU A 48 -15.92 -0.12 11.75
CA GLU A 48 -16.22 -1.46 12.26
C GLU A 48 -17.73 -1.80 12.26
N SER A 49 -18.59 -0.84 12.57
CA SER A 49 -20.06 -1.03 12.62
C SER A 49 -20.65 -1.38 11.25
N ARG A 50 -20.06 -0.90 10.16
CA ARG A 50 -20.50 -1.15 8.79
C ARG A 50 -19.97 -2.49 8.25
N TYR A 51 -18.90 -3.02 8.86
CA TYR A 51 -18.21 -4.24 8.43
C TYR A 51 -17.97 -5.22 9.59
N PRO A 52 -19.04 -5.72 10.27
CA PRO A 52 -18.90 -6.56 11.46
C PRO A 52 -18.18 -7.89 11.21
N HIS A 53 -18.23 -8.39 9.97
CA HIS A 53 -17.54 -9.62 9.55
C HIS A 53 -16.00 -9.53 9.63
N MET A 54 -15.44 -8.32 9.68
CA MET A 54 -14.00 -8.10 9.78
C MET A 54 -13.47 -8.08 11.22
N MET A 55 -14.35 -8.05 12.23
CA MET A 55 -13.95 -7.88 13.65
C MET A 55 -13.05 -9.00 14.18
N ALA A 56 -13.22 -10.22 13.67
CA ALA A 56 -12.40 -11.37 14.07
C ALA A 56 -11.09 -11.48 13.28
N VAL A 57 -10.92 -10.68 12.22
CA VAL A 57 -9.79 -10.78 11.30
C VAL A 57 -8.63 -9.96 11.86
N LYS A 58 -7.53 -10.62 12.20
CA LYS A 58 -6.30 -9.95 12.67
C LYS A 58 -5.33 -9.64 11.54
N ASN A 59 -5.31 -10.49 10.51
CA ASN A 59 -4.34 -10.43 9.41
C ASN A 59 -5.10 -10.45 8.08
N CYS A 60 -4.66 -9.66 7.10
CA CYS A 60 -5.32 -9.58 5.81
C CYS A 60 -4.31 -9.64 4.66
N PHE A 61 -4.69 -10.32 3.58
CA PHE A 61 -4.00 -10.25 2.30
C PHE A 61 -4.92 -9.56 1.30
N ILE A 62 -4.45 -8.44 0.74
CA ILE A 62 -5.22 -7.57 -0.14
C ILE A 62 -4.61 -7.66 -1.54
N ARG A 63 -5.43 -7.99 -2.53
CA ARG A 63 -5.01 -7.99 -3.94
C ARG A 63 -4.78 -6.54 -4.41
N GLY A 64 -3.62 -6.25 -4.98
CA GLY A 64 -3.24 -4.88 -5.38
C GLY A 64 -4.25 -4.22 -6.32
N SER A 65 -4.92 -4.99 -7.17
CA SER A 65 -5.92 -4.49 -8.13
C SER A 65 -7.18 -3.89 -7.49
N VAL A 66 -7.49 -4.21 -6.23
CA VAL A 66 -8.66 -3.69 -5.52
C VAL A 66 -8.34 -2.48 -4.63
N VAL A 67 -7.06 -2.13 -4.49
CA VAL A 67 -6.62 -0.96 -3.73
C VAL A 67 -6.97 0.31 -4.51
N ARG A 68 -7.51 1.32 -3.82
CA ARG A 68 -7.69 2.67 -4.34
C ARG A 68 -6.60 3.60 -3.81
N TYR A 69 -6.42 3.64 -2.48
CA TYR A 69 -5.41 4.49 -1.85
C TYR A 69 -4.66 3.73 -0.76
N VAL A 70 -3.41 4.15 -0.51
CA VAL A 70 -2.64 3.77 0.68
C VAL A 70 -2.21 5.06 1.37
N GLN A 71 -2.72 5.29 2.56
CA GLN A 71 -2.35 6.42 3.41
C GLN A 71 -1.11 6.07 4.22
N LEU A 72 -0.13 6.96 4.20
CA LEU A 72 1.21 6.73 4.74
C LEU A 72 1.57 7.82 5.75
N PRO A 73 2.33 7.51 6.81
CA PRO A 73 2.94 8.53 7.66
C PRO A 73 3.92 9.38 6.86
N ALA A 74 3.78 10.71 6.87
CA ALA A 74 4.69 11.58 6.12
C ALA A 74 6.16 11.40 6.53
N ALA A 75 6.42 11.13 7.81
CA ALA A 75 7.77 10.93 8.35
C ALA A 75 8.48 9.67 7.83
N SER A 76 7.75 8.69 7.29
CA SER A 76 8.34 7.47 6.71
C SER A 76 8.64 7.59 5.22
N VAL A 77 8.43 8.77 4.62
CA VAL A 77 8.59 9.00 3.18
C VAL A 77 9.65 10.07 2.92
N ASP A 78 10.80 9.66 2.37
CA ASP A 78 11.76 10.59 1.78
C ASP A 78 11.30 10.99 0.38
N THR A 79 10.77 12.21 0.28
CA THR A 79 10.24 12.74 -0.99
C THR A 79 11.33 13.08 -2.00
N ALA A 80 12.53 13.45 -1.57
CA ALA A 80 13.64 13.74 -2.48
C ALA A 80 14.11 12.46 -3.17
N LEU A 81 14.30 11.38 -2.39
CA LEU A 81 14.64 10.06 -2.93
C LEU A 81 13.57 9.55 -3.91
N LEU A 82 12.29 9.73 -3.57
CA LEU A 82 11.17 9.33 -4.43
C LEU A 82 11.14 10.12 -5.75
N GLN A 83 11.40 11.43 -5.71
CA GLN A 83 11.49 12.27 -6.91
C GLN A 83 12.62 11.81 -7.84
N ASP A 84 13.80 11.55 -7.28
CA ASP A 84 14.96 11.09 -8.06
C ASP A 84 14.77 9.70 -8.64
N ALA A 85 14.15 8.79 -7.88
CA ALA A 85 13.80 7.46 -8.35
C ALA A 85 12.74 7.53 -9.47
N ALA A 86 11.75 8.42 -9.38
CA ALA A 86 10.75 8.62 -10.43
C ALA A 86 11.34 9.17 -11.74
N ARG A 87 12.30 10.11 -11.66
CA ARG A 87 13.02 10.63 -12.85
C ARG A 87 13.79 9.51 -13.56
N ARG A 88 14.49 8.66 -12.80
CA ARG A 88 15.25 7.51 -13.34
C ARG A 88 14.33 6.44 -13.93
N GLU A 89 13.24 6.09 -13.26
CA GLU A 89 12.26 5.12 -13.77
C GLU A 89 11.66 5.59 -15.11
N ARG A 90 11.33 6.89 -15.25
CA ARG A 90 10.83 7.45 -16.51
C ARG A 90 11.85 7.33 -17.66
N GLN A 91 13.13 7.56 -17.39
CA GLN A 91 14.19 7.42 -18.41
C GLN A 91 14.39 5.97 -18.86
N GLN A 92 14.11 5.01 -17.97
CA GLN A 92 14.24 3.58 -18.23
C GLN A 92 13.01 2.98 -18.93
N GLN A 93 11.85 3.64 -18.86
CA GLN A 93 10.67 3.22 -19.60
C GLN A 93 10.85 3.58 -21.08
N PRO A 94 10.91 2.59 -22.01
CA PRO A 94 11.02 2.88 -23.42
C PRO A 94 9.80 3.70 -23.86
N ALA A 95 10.04 4.72 -24.67
CA ALA A 95 9.01 5.60 -25.23
C ALA A 95 8.09 4.80 -26.15
N GLY A 96 7.04 4.18 -25.61
CA GLY A 96 6.05 3.46 -26.42
C GLY A 96 5.46 2.25 -25.73
N ARG A 97 4.44 2.50 -24.91
CA ARG A 97 3.30 1.58 -24.83
C ARG A 97 2.05 2.44 -25.05
N LYS A 98 1.66 2.53 -26.31
CA LYS A 98 0.28 2.87 -26.68
C LYS A 98 -0.63 1.73 -26.25
#